data_AF-A0A7J9L435-F1
#
_entry.id   AF-A0A7J9L435-F1
#
_cell.length_a   1.000
_cell.length_b   1.000
_cell.length_c   1.000
_cell.angle_alpha   90.00
_cell.angle_beta   90.00
_cell.angle_gamma   90.00
#
_symmetry.space_group_name_H-M   'P 1'
#
loop_
_entity.id
_entity.type
_entity.pdbx_description
1 polymer ?
#
loop_
_entity_poly.entity_id
_entity_poly.type
_entity_poly.pdbx_seq_one_letter_code
_entity_poly.pdbx_strand_id
1 'polypeptide(L)'
;MTILQNLQEEDVECKAPWLFPNEILYRCSDFNWVPLLGIWRAVGYTPLLVLRQYRSRQFIPATQGLAKCEFSYKSDGCKKKIREMSNAWNQTRQMKRLDKLEAEKLKKGKNKAEKDLNSLKTDYKKLRLLMRTTGLGKTSEQWREEIQEEKKKVDRWERKFQEVQNSVMELRASLRKIEEMKERIEELESALQNCEIRIEYLETNKDRQNEQLHHFQNQVRNRDHIMGKVVVQIRKVADHLQTLAVQVDTLSVKYELESNRGQELASLLRKIRVLSIRAKPYL
;
A
#
# COMPACT_ATOMS: atom_id res chain seq x y z
N MET A 1 93.75 65.83 59.38
CA MET A 1 92.79 65.48 58.31
C MET A 1 92.89 63.98 58.09
N THR A 2 92.11 63.21 58.84
CA THR A 2 92.22 61.74 58.94
C THR A 2 90.86 61.19 59.40
N ILE A 3 89.82 61.26 58.55
CA ILE A 3 88.49 60.70 58.86
C ILE A 3 87.99 59.73 57.75
N LEU A 4 88.65 59.64 56.61
CA LEU A 4 88.12 58.87 55.45
C LEU A 4 88.98 57.68 55.00
N GLN A 5 89.99 57.25 55.78
CA GLN A 5 90.89 56.17 55.35
C GLN A 5 90.37 54.75 55.65
N ASN A 6 89.27 54.58 56.40
CA ASN A 6 88.81 53.27 56.90
C ASN A 6 87.39 52.87 56.48
N LEU A 7 86.76 53.53 55.51
CA LEU A 7 85.43 53.13 55.01
C LEU A 7 85.59 52.02 53.97
N GLN A 8 84.97 50.86 54.19
CA GLN A 8 84.85 49.82 53.16
C GLN A 8 83.72 50.17 52.18
N GLU A 9 83.76 49.61 50.97
CA GLU A 9 82.78 49.89 49.91
C GLU A 9 81.34 49.56 50.32
N GLU A 10 81.18 48.69 51.32
CA GLU A 10 79.93 48.27 51.94
C GLU A 10 79.36 49.30 52.94
N ASP A 11 80.19 50.22 53.44
CA ASP A 11 79.83 51.21 54.46
C ASP A 11 79.19 52.49 53.87
N VAL A 12 79.07 52.57 52.54
CA VAL A 12 78.53 53.73 51.82
C VAL A 12 77.15 53.43 51.26
N GLU A 13 76.10 53.72 52.04
CA GLU A 13 74.72 53.59 51.58
C GLU A 13 74.24 54.90 50.91
N CYS A 14 74.30 54.97 49.57
CA CYS A 14 73.78 56.10 48.80
C CYS A 14 72.24 56.11 48.76
N LYS A 15 71.60 56.64 49.80
CA LYS A 15 70.15 56.92 49.79
C LYS A 15 69.89 58.34 49.28
N ALA A 16 69.08 58.47 48.23
CA ALA A 16 68.58 59.76 47.75
C ALA A 16 67.29 60.12 48.53
N PRO A 17 67.31 61.07 49.48
CA PRO A 17 66.20 61.31 50.42
C PRO A 17 64.91 61.80 49.78
N TRP A 18 64.95 62.23 48.51
CA TRP A 18 63.82 62.78 47.76
C TRP A 18 63.06 61.76 46.89
N LEU A 19 63.47 60.48 46.86
CA LEU A 19 62.83 59.46 46.03
C LEU A 19 61.79 58.66 46.84
N PHE A 20 60.53 59.07 46.77
CA PHE A 20 59.42 58.28 47.32
C PHE A 20 59.17 57.02 46.47
N PRO A 21 59.07 55.82 47.06
CA PRO A 21 58.81 54.59 46.32
C PRO A 21 57.33 54.52 45.90
N ASN A 22 57.02 55.00 44.69
CA ASN A 22 55.73 54.75 44.03
C ASN A 22 55.97 54.02 42.70
N GLU A 23 55.13 53.03 42.38
CA GLU A 23 55.16 52.22 41.14
C GLU A 23 54.75 52.99 39.87
N ILE A 24 55.01 54.29 39.80
CA ILE A 24 54.71 55.13 38.64
C ILE A 24 55.97 55.21 37.78
N LEU A 25 55.93 54.60 36.60
CA LEU A 25 56.99 54.69 35.61
C LEU A 25 56.98 56.10 34.99
N TYR A 26 58.05 56.85 35.22
CA TYR A 26 58.29 58.14 34.58
C TYR A 26 59.21 57.96 33.37
N ARG A 27 58.80 58.52 32.21
CA ARG A 27 59.65 58.63 31.02
C ARG A 27 60.06 60.09 30.85
N CYS A 28 61.38 60.36 30.82
CA CYS A 28 61.93 61.68 30.55
C CYS A 28 62.37 61.74 29.08
N SER A 29 61.45 62.14 28.18
CA SER A 29 61.62 62.22 26.72
C SER A 29 62.63 61.19 26.16
N ASP A 30 63.78 61.62 25.66
CA ASP A 30 64.79 60.79 24.99
C ASP A 30 65.92 60.30 25.93
N PHE A 31 65.88 60.66 27.21
CA PHE A 31 66.91 60.33 28.18
C PHE A 31 66.40 59.31 29.20
N ASN A 32 66.86 58.06 29.05
CA ASN A 32 66.50 56.97 29.96
C ASN A 32 67.34 56.94 31.26
N TRP A 33 68.02 58.03 31.65
CA TRP A 33 69.11 58.01 32.66
C TRP A 33 69.04 59.16 33.69
N VAL A 34 69.29 58.87 34.97
CA VAL A 34 69.56 59.79 36.10
C VAL A 34 71.07 59.96 36.27
N PRO A 35 71.63 61.18 36.19
CA PRO A 35 73.03 61.44 36.52
C PRO A 35 73.23 61.45 38.05
N LEU A 36 74.19 60.67 38.56
CA LEU A 36 74.70 60.82 39.94
C LEU A 36 76.05 61.54 39.90
N LEU A 37 76.20 62.56 40.75
CA LEU A 37 77.42 63.36 40.88
C LEU A 37 78.43 62.61 41.75
N GLY A 38 79.50 62.10 41.14
CA GLY A 38 80.71 61.70 41.83
C GLY A 38 81.66 62.87 42.03
N ILE A 39 82.63 62.70 42.93
CA ILE A 39 83.59 63.74 43.35
C ILE A 39 84.39 64.32 42.17
N TRP A 40 84.57 63.55 41.08
CA TRP A 40 85.34 63.97 39.90
C TRP A 40 84.65 63.74 38.54
N ARG A 41 83.48 63.07 38.48
CA ARG A 41 82.70 62.80 37.25
C ARG A 41 81.22 62.59 37.56
N ALA A 42 80.33 62.88 36.60
CA ALA A 42 78.93 62.47 36.65
C ALA A 42 78.73 61.21 35.81
N VAL A 43 78.15 60.16 36.40
CA VAL A 43 77.83 58.90 35.70
C VAL A 43 76.31 58.80 35.58
N GLY A 44 75.81 58.52 34.38
CA GLY A 44 74.38 58.31 34.13
C GLY A 44 73.96 56.90 34.54
N TYR A 45 73.12 56.78 35.56
CA TYR A 45 72.44 55.54 35.93
C TYR A 45 71.05 55.50 35.31
N THR A 46 70.60 54.38 34.76
CA THR A 46 69.17 54.23 34.44
C THR A 46 68.37 54.35 35.75
N PRO A 47 67.30 55.17 35.87
CA PRO A 47 66.46 55.18 37.06
C PRO A 47 65.94 53.77 37.42
N LEU A 48 65.76 52.92 36.39
CA LEU A 48 65.42 51.50 36.52
C LEU A 48 66.51 50.64 37.19
N LEU A 49 67.79 51.02 37.15
CA LEU A 49 68.86 50.32 37.88
C LEU A 49 68.84 50.64 39.38
N VAL A 50 68.46 51.87 39.77
CA VAL A 50 68.27 52.24 41.18
C VAL A 50 67.08 51.50 41.79
N LEU A 51 66.02 51.27 40.99
CA LEU A 51 64.87 50.43 41.39
C LEU A 51 65.23 48.95 41.59
N ARG A 52 66.37 48.46 41.05
CA ARG A 52 66.84 47.08 41.23
C ARG A 52 67.22 46.76 42.68
N GLN A 53 67.66 47.77 43.46
CA GLN A 53 67.89 47.64 44.91
C GLN A 53 66.58 47.40 45.69
N TYR A 54 65.43 47.74 45.11
CA TYR A 54 64.11 47.59 45.72
C TYR A 54 63.29 46.39 45.16
N ARG A 55 63.96 45.40 44.55
CA ARG A 55 63.43 44.06 44.17
C ARG A 55 62.26 44.02 43.15
N SER A 56 62.26 44.87 42.14
CA SER A 56 61.36 44.71 40.98
C SER A 56 62.04 43.96 39.82
N ARG A 57 61.28 43.10 39.12
CA ARG A 57 61.66 42.05 38.15
C ARG A 57 62.76 42.38 37.11
N GLN A 58 63.47 41.33 36.69
CA GLN A 58 64.56 41.30 35.69
C GLN A 58 64.20 42.08 34.40
N PHE A 59 64.98 43.11 34.12
CA PHE A 59 64.99 43.82 32.84
C PHE A 59 66.45 44.01 32.41
N ILE A 60 66.76 43.78 31.12
CA ILE A 60 68.08 44.03 30.55
C ILE A 60 68.10 45.49 30.08
N PRO A 61 68.90 46.39 30.69
CA PRO A 61 68.97 47.77 30.24
C PRO A 61 69.56 47.84 28.84
N ALA A 62 69.05 48.76 28.01
CA ALA A 62 69.69 49.08 26.74
C ALA A 62 71.02 49.81 27.01
N THR A 63 72.16 49.11 26.96
CA THR A 63 73.51 49.67 27.21
C THR A 63 73.99 50.64 26.13
N GLN A 64 73.16 50.92 25.13
CA GLN A 64 73.49 51.78 24.00
C GLN A 64 73.63 53.25 24.45
N GLY A 65 74.82 53.82 24.25
CA GLY A 65 75.09 55.24 24.48
C GLY A 65 75.73 55.60 25.83
N LEU A 66 76.05 54.62 26.68
CA LEU A 66 76.66 54.87 28.00
C LEU A 66 77.98 55.65 27.91
N ALA A 67 78.80 55.36 26.89
CA ALA A 67 80.04 56.10 26.61
C ALA A 67 79.83 57.58 26.23
N LYS A 68 78.62 57.98 25.78
CA LYS A 68 78.31 59.38 25.42
C LYS A 68 77.81 60.21 26.61
N CYS A 69 77.46 59.54 27.71
CA CYS A 69 76.92 60.15 28.92
C CYS A 69 77.99 60.52 29.95
N GLU A 70 79.24 60.10 29.76
CA GLU A 70 80.35 60.51 30.62
C GLU A 70 80.89 61.87 30.14
N PHE A 71 80.80 62.89 30.97
CA PHE A 71 81.35 64.21 30.69
C PHE A 71 82.10 64.76 31.90
N SER A 72 83.20 65.46 31.65
CA SER A 72 84.00 66.07 32.71
C SER A 72 83.43 67.45 33.06
N TYR A 73 83.35 67.72 34.36
CA TYR A 73 82.81 68.98 34.87
C TYR A 73 83.65 70.21 34.46
N LYS A 74 84.92 69.99 34.09
CA LYS A 74 85.88 71.04 33.73
C LYS A 74 85.88 71.43 32.24
N SER A 75 85.01 70.84 31.41
CA SER A 75 84.93 71.14 29.97
C SER A 75 84.04 72.35 29.65
N ASP A 76 84.41 73.12 28.63
CA ASP A 76 83.74 74.37 28.19
C ASP A 76 82.32 74.18 27.58
N GLY A 77 81.71 73.01 27.75
CA GLY A 77 80.34 72.71 27.34
C GLY A 77 79.42 72.25 28.48
N CYS A 78 79.96 72.11 29.69
CA CYS A 78 79.28 71.46 30.83
C CYS A 78 77.95 72.15 31.20
N LYS A 79 77.93 73.49 31.23
CA LYS A 79 76.74 74.27 31.61
C LYS A 79 75.57 74.10 30.62
N LYS A 80 75.85 73.93 29.32
CA LYS A 80 74.81 73.73 28.29
C LYS A 80 74.14 72.37 28.45
N LYS A 81 74.95 71.32 28.65
CA LYS A 81 74.47 69.94 28.83
C LYS A 81 73.63 69.77 30.10
N ILE A 82 74.04 70.41 31.20
CA ILE A 82 73.24 70.44 32.44
C ILE A 82 71.87 71.11 32.23
N ARG A 83 71.83 72.21 31.45
CA ARG A 83 70.60 72.95 31.18
C ARG A 83 69.63 72.14 30.30
N GLU A 84 70.13 71.45 29.28
CA GLU A 84 69.34 70.55 28.43
C GLU A 84 68.73 69.40 29.25
N MET A 85 69.51 68.79 30.13
CA MET A 85 69.04 67.72 31.02
C MET A 85 67.99 68.22 32.02
N SER A 86 68.21 69.40 32.62
CA SER A 86 67.23 70.02 33.53
C SER A 86 65.92 70.37 32.83
N ASN A 87 65.98 70.87 31.59
CA ASN A 87 64.78 71.17 30.81
C ASN A 87 64.01 69.92 30.40
N ALA A 88 64.70 68.84 30.04
CA ALA A 88 64.06 67.55 29.73
C ALA A 88 63.32 66.97 30.96
N TRP A 89 63.88 67.17 32.17
CA TRP A 89 63.26 66.77 33.44
C TRP A 89 61.95 67.52 33.74
N ASN A 90 61.82 68.77 33.31
CA ASN A 90 60.58 69.53 33.50
C ASN A 90 59.42 69.06 32.59
N GLN A 91 59.68 68.15 31.63
CA GLN A 91 58.69 67.65 30.66
C GLN A 91 58.22 66.20 30.93
N THR A 92 58.21 65.77 32.19
CA THR A 92 57.82 64.40 32.55
C THR A 92 56.35 64.10 32.20
N ARG A 93 56.08 63.08 31.36
CA ARG A 93 54.72 62.61 31.07
C ARG A 93 54.37 61.37 31.90
N GLN A 94 53.24 61.39 32.62
CA GLN A 94 52.66 60.22 33.29
C GLN A 94 51.89 59.34 32.28
N MET A 95 52.11 58.01 32.30
CA MET A 95 51.27 57.05 31.57
C MET A 95 49.96 56.77 32.33
N LYS A 96 48.81 56.83 31.66
CA LYS A 96 47.49 56.42 32.22
C LYS A 96 47.27 54.90 32.04
N ARG A 97 46.61 54.28 33.04
CA ARG A 97 46.31 52.83 33.13
C ARG A 97 45.43 52.29 31.97
N LEU A 98 45.69 51.04 31.56
CA LEU A 98 44.91 50.26 30.58
C LEU A 98 43.60 49.64 31.15
N ASP A 99 43.41 49.67 32.46
CA ASP A 99 42.37 48.94 33.20
C ASP A 99 40.91 49.25 32.80
N LYS A 100 40.60 50.46 32.29
CA LYS A 100 39.22 50.86 31.95
C LYS A 100 38.71 50.25 30.64
N LEU A 101 39.59 50.07 29.65
CA LEU A 101 39.20 49.56 28.33
C LEU A 101 38.88 48.06 28.38
N GLU A 102 39.59 47.30 29.21
CA GLU A 102 39.36 45.87 29.42
C GLU A 102 38.02 45.61 30.13
N ALA A 103 37.71 46.40 31.16
CA ALA A 103 36.44 46.28 31.89
C ALA A 103 35.21 46.51 30.98
N GLU A 104 35.27 47.48 30.06
CA GLU A 104 34.19 47.72 29.10
C GLU A 104 34.03 46.59 28.07
N LYS A 105 35.13 46.00 27.59
CA LYS A 105 35.09 44.85 26.68
C LYS A 105 34.47 43.62 27.35
N LEU A 106 34.84 43.35 28.60
CA LEU A 106 34.25 42.27 29.38
C LEU A 106 32.75 42.47 29.62
N LYS A 107 32.31 43.70 29.92
CA LYS A 107 30.89 44.03 30.11
C LYS A 107 30.08 43.82 28.82
N LYS A 108 30.62 44.24 27.66
CA LYS A 108 29.99 44.00 26.35
C LYS A 108 29.90 42.51 26.02
N GLY A 109 30.96 41.74 26.31
CA GLY A 109 30.97 40.28 26.12
C GLY A 109 29.90 39.57 26.95
N LYS A 110 29.78 39.92 28.24
CA LYS A 110 28.79 39.35 29.16
C LYS A 110 27.35 39.58 28.70
N ASN A 111 27.03 40.82 28.31
CA ASN A 111 25.68 41.17 27.84
C ASN A 111 25.30 40.42 26.55
N LYS A 112 26.28 40.17 25.65
CA LYS A 112 26.04 39.37 24.44
C LYS A 112 25.75 37.91 24.77
N ALA A 113 26.58 37.29 25.62
CA ALA A 113 26.39 35.90 26.04
C ALA A 113 25.03 35.69 26.75
N GLU A 114 24.59 36.66 27.55
CA GLU A 114 23.28 36.61 28.21
C GLU A 114 22.11 36.70 27.22
N LYS A 115 22.23 37.53 26.17
CA LYS A 115 21.24 37.60 25.10
C LYS A 115 21.15 36.28 24.32
N ASP A 116 22.30 35.68 24.00
CA ASP A 116 22.37 34.41 23.26
C ASP A 116 21.75 33.27 24.10
N LEU A 117 22.03 33.23 25.41
CA LEU A 117 21.44 32.26 26.34
C LEU A 117 19.90 32.40 26.40
N ASN A 118 19.39 33.63 26.44
CA ASN A 118 17.96 33.89 26.48
C ASN A 118 17.27 33.50 25.15
N SER A 119 17.91 33.72 24.00
CA SER A 119 17.42 33.25 22.70
C SER A 119 17.33 31.72 22.68
N LEU A 120 18.41 31.03 23.04
CA LEU A 120 18.47 29.57 23.06
C LEU A 120 17.41 28.95 23.98
N LYS A 121 17.18 29.54 25.16
CA LYS A 121 16.14 29.12 26.10
C LYS A 121 14.74 29.26 25.50
N THR A 122 14.53 30.29 24.69
CA THR A 122 13.25 30.53 24.01
C THR A 122 13.03 29.52 22.88
N ASP A 123 14.06 29.26 22.09
CA ASP A 123 14.01 28.29 20.99
C ASP A 123 13.83 26.85 21.52
N TYR A 124 14.49 26.49 22.62
CA TYR A 124 14.28 25.20 23.29
C TYR A 124 12.84 25.02 23.78
N LYS A 125 12.24 26.07 24.38
CA LYS A 125 10.84 26.04 24.81
C LYS A 125 9.89 25.85 23.62
N LYS A 126 10.13 26.54 22.50
CA LYS A 126 9.36 26.39 21.26
C LYS A 126 9.47 24.98 20.70
N LEU A 127 10.69 24.42 20.64
CA LEU A 127 10.94 23.06 20.15
C LEU A 127 10.24 22.00 21.01
N ARG A 128 10.29 22.16 22.35
CA ARG A 128 9.56 21.29 23.28
C ARG A 128 8.04 21.36 23.11
N LEU A 129 7.50 22.55 22.84
CA LEU A 129 6.07 22.73 22.60
C LEU A 129 5.65 22.09 21.27
N LEU A 130 6.43 22.31 20.21
CA LEU A 130 6.23 21.70 18.90
C LEU A 130 6.24 20.18 18.97
N MET A 131 7.19 19.57 19.70
CA MET A 131 7.22 18.11 19.89
C MET A 131 5.97 17.56 20.59
N ARG A 132 5.35 18.34 21.48
CA ARG A 132 4.09 17.95 22.14
C ARG A 132 2.88 18.08 21.21
N THR A 133 2.83 19.11 20.37
CA THR A 133 1.69 19.35 19.47
C THR A 133 1.73 18.48 18.22
N THR A 134 2.90 18.20 17.66
CA THR A 134 3.02 17.33 16.47
C THR A 134 2.96 15.84 16.79
N GLY A 135 2.73 15.46 18.05
CA GLY A 135 2.71 14.06 18.47
C GLY A 135 4.09 13.37 18.41
N LEU A 136 5.17 14.10 18.15
CA LEU A 136 6.56 13.60 18.18
C LEU A 136 7.00 13.17 19.59
N GLY A 137 6.22 13.49 20.62
CA GLY A 137 6.40 13.01 21.99
C GLY A 137 5.98 11.56 22.23
N LYS A 138 5.46 10.84 21.22
CA LYS A 138 5.21 9.40 21.34
C LYS A 138 6.51 8.67 21.64
N THR A 139 6.53 7.87 22.71
CA THR A 139 7.68 7.05 23.05
C THR A 139 7.86 5.93 22.01
N SER A 140 9.10 5.47 21.84
CA SER A 140 9.43 4.39 20.90
C SER A 140 8.60 3.12 21.14
N GLU A 141 8.18 2.87 22.38
CA GLU A 141 7.28 1.77 22.76
C GLU A 141 5.88 1.92 22.18
N GLN A 142 5.28 3.11 22.27
CA GLN A 142 3.94 3.37 21.69
C GLN A 142 3.93 3.15 20.18
N TRP A 143 5.00 3.56 19.48
CA TRP A 143 5.15 3.28 18.05
C TRP A 143 5.28 1.79 17.75
N ARG A 144 5.99 1.03 18.59
CA ARG A 144 6.07 -0.43 18.44
C ARG A 144 4.72 -1.09 18.63
N GLU A 145 3.96 -0.68 19.64
CA GLU A 145 2.62 -1.21 19.90
C GLU A 145 1.65 -0.90 18.75
N GLU A 146 1.63 0.33 18.24
CA GLU A 146 0.82 0.72 17.08
C GLU A 146 1.17 -0.10 15.84
N ILE A 147 2.46 -0.28 15.54
CA ILE A 147 2.91 -1.11 14.41
C ILE A 147 2.48 -2.56 14.60
N GLN A 148 2.54 -3.11 15.81
CA GLN A 148 2.10 -4.48 16.08
C GLN A 148 0.59 -4.64 15.94
N GLU A 149 -0.20 -3.65 16.39
CA GLU A 149 -1.64 -3.71 16.24
C GLU A 149 -2.07 -3.56 14.77
N GLU A 150 -1.41 -2.69 14.00
CA GLU A 150 -1.60 -2.60 12.56
C GLU A 150 -1.19 -3.88 11.83
N LYS A 151 -0.08 -4.53 12.22
CA LYS A 151 0.28 -5.85 11.69
C LYS A 151 -0.80 -6.90 11.95
N LYS A 152 -1.31 -6.99 13.19
CA LYS A 152 -2.43 -7.90 13.51
C LYS A 152 -3.68 -7.59 12.69
N LYS A 153 -3.97 -6.32 12.42
CA LYS A 153 -5.07 -5.93 11.53
C LYS A 153 -4.82 -6.42 10.11
N VAL A 154 -3.62 -6.20 9.56
CA VAL A 154 -3.22 -6.70 8.24
C VAL A 154 -3.39 -8.21 8.17
N ASP A 155 -2.88 -8.97 9.14
CA ASP A 155 -3.03 -10.44 9.19
C ASP A 155 -4.49 -10.90 9.29
N ARG A 156 -5.34 -10.10 9.97
CA ARG A 156 -6.80 -10.34 10.00
C ARG A 156 -7.43 -10.09 8.64
N TRP A 157 -7.06 -9.01 7.95
CA TRP A 157 -7.56 -8.69 6.62
C TRP A 157 -7.09 -9.70 5.57
N GLU A 158 -5.84 -10.15 5.65
CA GLU A 158 -5.29 -11.18 4.77
C GLU A 158 -6.06 -12.49 4.86
N ARG A 159 -6.36 -12.95 6.09
CA ARG A 159 -7.19 -14.16 6.28
C ARG A 159 -8.59 -14.00 5.72
N LYS A 160 -9.23 -12.85 5.94
CA LYS A 160 -10.55 -12.56 5.36
C LYS A 160 -10.51 -12.54 3.84
N PHE A 161 -9.47 -11.94 3.27
CA PHE A 161 -9.27 -11.91 1.83
C PHE A 161 -9.13 -13.32 1.26
N GLN A 162 -8.35 -14.19 1.92
CA GLN A 162 -8.19 -15.58 1.50
C GLN A 162 -9.50 -16.39 1.61
N GLU A 163 -10.28 -16.17 2.66
CA GLU A 163 -11.61 -16.79 2.82
C GLU A 163 -12.58 -16.37 1.70
N VAL A 164 -12.59 -15.07 1.36
CA VAL A 164 -13.35 -14.55 0.22
C VAL A 164 -12.84 -15.13 -1.10
N GLN A 165 -11.52 -15.25 -1.29
CA GLN A 165 -10.96 -15.90 -2.49
C GLN A 165 -11.41 -17.37 -2.60
N ASN A 166 -11.39 -18.12 -1.50
CA ASN A 166 -11.80 -19.52 -1.48
C ASN A 166 -13.28 -19.68 -1.83
N SER A 167 -14.16 -18.89 -1.20
CA SER A 167 -15.59 -18.87 -1.53
C SER A 167 -15.86 -18.44 -2.97
N VAL A 168 -15.12 -17.47 -3.51
CA VAL A 168 -15.21 -17.09 -4.93
C VAL A 168 -14.80 -18.25 -5.86
N MET A 169 -13.77 -19.01 -5.51
CA MET A 169 -13.36 -20.20 -6.27
C MET A 169 -14.44 -21.29 -6.26
N GLU A 170 -15.09 -21.53 -5.11
CA GLU A 170 -16.22 -22.46 -4.98
C GLU A 170 -17.44 -22.02 -5.80
N LEU A 171 -17.77 -20.73 -5.76
CA LEU A 171 -18.84 -20.16 -6.58
C LEU A 171 -18.54 -20.29 -8.07
N ARG A 172 -17.30 -20.03 -8.50
CA ARG A 172 -16.86 -20.26 -9.90
C ARG A 172 -16.98 -21.72 -10.31
N ALA A 173 -16.66 -22.67 -9.42
CA ALA A 173 -16.82 -24.09 -9.70
C ALA A 173 -18.30 -24.47 -9.84
N SER A 174 -19.17 -23.92 -8.97
CA SER A 174 -20.62 -24.12 -9.04
C SER A 174 -21.21 -23.50 -10.32
N LEU A 175 -20.74 -22.33 -10.73
CA LEU A 175 -21.17 -21.67 -11.96
C LEU A 175 -20.88 -22.53 -13.20
N ARG A 176 -19.68 -23.12 -13.29
CA ARG A 176 -19.33 -24.04 -14.39
C ARG A 176 -20.26 -25.25 -14.46
N LYS A 177 -20.66 -25.80 -13.31
CA LYS A 177 -21.63 -26.91 -13.28
C LYS A 177 -23.01 -26.48 -13.78
N ILE A 178 -23.43 -25.26 -13.46
CA ILE A 178 -24.70 -24.71 -13.95
C ILE A 178 -24.65 -24.53 -15.47
N GLU A 179 -23.54 -24.04 -16.01
CA GLU A 179 -23.33 -23.92 -17.47
C GLU A 179 -23.40 -25.29 -18.16
N GLU A 180 -22.72 -26.32 -17.63
CA GLU A 180 -22.81 -27.70 -18.16
C GLU A 180 -24.25 -28.25 -18.11
N MET A 181 -24.96 -28.03 -17.01
CA MET A 181 -26.36 -28.45 -16.91
C MET A 181 -27.25 -27.71 -17.91
N LYS A 182 -26.96 -26.45 -18.19
CA LYS A 182 -27.70 -25.65 -19.18
C LYS A 182 -27.53 -26.23 -20.58
N GLU A 183 -26.30 -26.57 -20.98
CA GLU A 183 -26.04 -27.21 -22.29
C GLU A 183 -26.82 -28.54 -22.41
N ARG A 184 -26.82 -29.36 -21.36
CA ARG A 184 -27.60 -30.61 -21.33
C ARG A 184 -29.11 -30.39 -21.43
N ILE A 185 -29.64 -29.29 -20.88
CA ILE A 185 -31.05 -28.93 -21.02
C ILE A 185 -31.35 -28.57 -22.48
N GLU A 186 -30.51 -27.77 -23.13
CA GLU A 186 -30.67 -27.39 -24.55
C GLU A 186 -30.64 -28.62 -25.48
N GLU A 187 -29.77 -29.60 -25.21
CA GLU A 187 -29.75 -30.89 -25.92
C GLU A 187 -31.05 -31.68 -25.72
N LEU A 188 -31.56 -31.76 -24.49
CA LEU A 188 -32.80 -32.46 -24.17
C LEU A 188 -34.03 -31.78 -24.78
N GLU A 189 -34.07 -30.45 -24.79
CA GLU A 189 -35.12 -29.68 -25.47
C GLU A 189 -35.15 -29.97 -26.97
N SER A 190 -33.97 -30.01 -27.61
CA SER A 190 -33.85 -30.37 -29.03
C SER A 190 -34.34 -31.80 -29.31
N ALA A 191 -34.03 -32.74 -28.42
CA ALA A 191 -34.50 -34.12 -28.53
C ALA A 191 -36.02 -34.23 -28.29
N LEU A 192 -36.58 -33.44 -27.36
CA LEU A 192 -38.02 -33.39 -27.11
C LEU A 192 -38.77 -32.87 -28.34
N GLN A 193 -38.30 -31.78 -28.95
CA GLN A 193 -38.87 -31.24 -30.20
C GLN A 193 -38.87 -32.29 -31.32
N ASN A 194 -37.81 -33.10 -31.44
CA ASN A 194 -37.78 -34.21 -32.39
C ASN A 194 -38.85 -35.26 -32.09
N CYS A 195 -39.00 -35.64 -30.83
CA CYS A 195 -40.03 -36.57 -30.39
C CYS A 195 -41.44 -36.05 -30.67
N GLU A 196 -41.71 -34.76 -30.43
CA GLU A 196 -42.99 -34.11 -30.72
C GLU A 196 -43.36 -34.23 -32.21
N ILE A 197 -42.44 -33.88 -33.11
CA ILE A 197 -42.63 -34.03 -34.55
C ILE A 197 -42.93 -35.49 -34.93
N ARG A 198 -42.24 -36.45 -34.30
CA ARG A 198 -42.44 -37.87 -34.57
C ARG A 198 -43.81 -38.36 -34.06
N ILE A 199 -44.28 -37.85 -32.93
CA ILE A 199 -45.61 -38.17 -32.39
C ILE A 199 -46.68 -37.64 -33.34
N GLU A 200 -46.59 -36.39 -33.77
CA GLU A 200 -47.53 -35.78 -34.73
C GLU A 200 -47.59 -36.58 -36.03
N TYR A 201 -46.44 -36.98 -36.58
CA TYR A 201 -46.39 -37.86 -37.74
C TYR A 201 -47.12 -39.20 -37.53
N LEU A 202 -46.95 -39.83 -36.36
CA LEU A 202 -47.60 -41.10 -36.06
C LEU A 202 -49.12 -40.93 -35.86
N GLU A 203 -49.56 -39.82 -35.28
CA GLU A 203 -50.98 -39.48 -35.13
C GLU A 203 -51.65 -39.33 -36.50
N THR A 204 -51.07 -38.52 -37.39
CA THR A 204 -51.61 -38.36 -38.75
C THR A 204 -51.66 -39.69 -39.52
N ASN A 205 -50.65 -40.55 -39.36
CA ASN A 205 -50.66 -41.86 -40.00
C ASN A 205 -51.74 -42.79 -39.40
N LYS A 206 -51.95 -42.75 -38.08
CA LYS A 206 -53.01 -43.51 -37.41
C LYS A 206 -54.39 -43.08 -37.91
N ASP A 207 -54.62 -41.78 -38.04
CA ASP A 207 -55.88 -41.24 -38.55
C ASP A 207 -56.13 -41.69 -39.99
N ARG A 208 -55.12 -41.62 -40.85
CA ARG A 208 -55.18 -42.15 -42.22
C ARG A 208 -55.53 -43.64 -42.25
N GLN A 209 -54.94 -44.45 -41.36
CA GLN A 209 -55.25 -45.88 -41.28
C GLN A 209 -56.68 -46.13 -40.80
N ASN A 210 -57.20 -45.33 -39.87
CA ASN A 210 -58.59 -45.42 -39.41
C ASN A 210 -59.57 -45.12 -40.55
N GLU A 211 -59.31 -44.08 -41.35
CA GLU A 211 -60.12 -43.76 -42.53
C GLU A 211 -60.15 -44.92 -43.54
N GLN A 212 -58.99 -45.51 -43.84
CA GLN A 212 -58.90 -46.69 -44.70
C GLN A 212 -59.69 -47.87 -44.14
N LEU A 213 -59.58 -48.12 -42.84
CA LEU A 213 -60.30 -49.20 -42.16
C LEU A 213 -61.82 -48.97 -42.25
N HIS A 214 -62.30 -47.75 -42.02
CA HIS A 214 -63.71 -47.40 -42.19
C HIS A 214 -64.20 -47.61 -43.63
N HIS A 215 -63.37 -47.28 -44.62
CA HIS A 215 -63.68 -47.53 -46.01
C HIS A 215 -63.87 -49.04 -46.27
N PHE A 216 -62.93 -49.88 -45.83
CA PHE A 216 -63.05 -51.34 -45.98
C PHE A 216 -64.24 -51.91 -45.21
N GLN A 217 -64.50 -51.45 -43.99
CA GLN A 217 -65.67 -51.86 -43.21
C GLN A 217 -66.97 -51.56 -43.97
N ASN A 218 -67.07 -50.39 -44.60
CA ASN A 218 -68.25 -50.03 -45.39
C ASN A 218 -68.40 -50.93 -46.63
N GLN A 219 -67.28 -51.30 -47.29
CA GLN A 219 -67.32 -52.27 -48.38
C GLN A 219 -67.82 -53.63 -47.92
N VAL A 220 -67.31 -54.14 -46.79
CA VAL A 220 -67.73 -55.42 -46.21
C VAL A 220 -69.22 -55.37 -45.86
N ARG A 221 -69.67 -54.32 -45.17
CA ARG A 221 -71.08 -54.12 -44.80
C ARG A 221 -72.01 -54.13 -46.02
N ASN A 222 -71.61 -53.52 -47.13
CA ASN A 222 -72.39 -53.54 -48.37
C ASN A 222 -72.46 -54.94 -48.98
N ARG A 223 -71.33 -55.68 -48.99
CA ARG A 223 -71.30 -57.07 -49.45
C ARG A 223 -72.16 -57.97 -48.57
N ASP A 224 -72.11 -57.81 -47.26
CA ASP A 224 -72.93 -58.57 -46.30
C ASP A 224 -74.42 -58.29 -46.50
N HIS A 225 -74.80 -57.02 -46.77
CA HIS A 225 -76.17 -56.66 -47.11
C HIS A 225 -76.65 -57.36 -48.40
N ILE A 226 -75.81 -57.38 -49.45
CA ILE A 226 -76.12 -58.08 -50.69
C ILE A 226 -76.21 -59.58 -50.45
N MET A 227 -75.25 -60.17 -49.75
CA MET A 227 -75.23 -61.59 -49.41
C MET A 227 -76.48 -61.98 -48.61
N GLY A 228 -76.88 -61.16 -47.63
CA GLY A 228 -78.11 -61.36 -46.86
C GLY A 228 -79.35 -61.41 -47.75
N LYS A 229 -79.47 -60.52 -48.74
CA LYS A 229 -80.56 -60.59 -49.74
C LYS A 229 -80.52 -61.87 -50.57
N VAL A 230 -79.34 -62.28 -51.03
CA VAL A 230 -79.16 -63.51 -51.81
C VAL A 230 -79.54 -64.74 -50.97
N VAL A 231 -79.11 -64.80 -49.70
CA VAL A 231 -79.46 -65.89 -48.78
C VAL A 231 -80.97 -65.97 -48.57
N VAL A 232 -81.65 -64.83 -48.38
CA VAL A 232 -83.12 -64.79 -48.28
C VAL A 232 -83.80 -65.29 -49.57
N GLN A 233 -83.26 -64.95 -50.75
CA GLN A 233 -83.77 -65.48 -52.02
C GLN A 233 -83.55 -66.99 -52.17
N ILE A 234 -82.37 -67.50 -51.81
CA ILE A 234 -82.06 -68.93 -51.81
C ILE A 234 -83.01 -69.69 -50.87
N ARG A 235 -83.24 -69.18 -49.66
CA ARG A 235 -84.20 -69.72 -48.70
C ARG A 235 -85.60 -69.84 -49.30
N LYS A 236 -86.10 -68.76 -49.92
CA LYS A 236 -87.39 -68.79 -50.62
C LYS A 236 -87.43 -69.89 -51.68
N VAL A 237 -86.42 -70.00 -52.54
CA VAL A 237 -86.38 -71.06 -53.56
C VAL A 237 -86.35 -72.45 -52.92
N ALA A 238 -85.59 -72.64 -51.85
CA ALA A 238 -85.53 -73.88 -51.09
C ALA A 238 -86.90 -74.26 -50.50
N ASP A 239 -87.62 -73.31 -49.89
CA ASP A 239 -88.97 -73.50 -49.35
C ASP A 239 -89.97 -73.95 -50.43
N HIS A 240 -89.92 -73.32 -51.62
CA HIS A 240 -90.77 -73.69 -52.75
C HIS A 240 -90.43 -75.11 -53.25
N LEU A 241 -89.15 -75.45 -53.37
CA LEU A 241 -88.70 -76.80 -53.75
C LEU A 241 -89.13 -77.85 -52.72
N GLN A 242 -89.08 -77.52 -51.42
CA GLN A 242 -89.52 -78.41 -50.36
C GLN A 242 -91.03 -78.67 -50.43
N THR A 243 -91.83 -77.63 -50.71
CA THR A 243 -93.28 -77.75 -50.90
C THR A 243 -93.62 -78.59 -52.14
N LEU A 244 -92.95 -78.34 -53.26
CA LEU A 244 -93.08 -79.14 -54.49
C LEU A 244 -92.70 -80.60 -54.24
N ALA A 245 -91.64 -80.88 -53.47
CA ALA A 245 -91.24 -82.24 -53.15
C ALA A 245 -92.34 -83.00 -52.38
N VAL A 246 -93.01 -82.37 -51.41
CA VAL A 246 -94.15 -82.97 -50.70
C VAL A 246 -95.32 -83.27 -51.66
N GLN A 247 -95.62 -82.36 -52.59
CA GLN A 247 -96.64 -82.59 -53.61
C GLN A 247 -96.25 -83.75 -54.55
N VAL A 248 -94.98 -83.80 -54.95
CA VAL A 248 -94.41 -84.88 -55.78
C VAL A 248 -94.50 -86.21 -55.06
N ASP A 249 -94.13 -86.30 -53.79
CA ASP A 249 -94.25 -87.54 -52.99
C ASP A 249 -95.73 -87.99 -52.92
N THR A 250 -96.67 -87.06 -52.82
CA THR A 250 -98.13 -87.35 -52.83
C THR A 250 -98.63 -87.86 -54.19
N LEU A 251 -98.12 -87.32 -55.30
CA LEU A 251 -98.48 -87.71 -56.66
C LEU A 251 -97.78 -88.99 -57.13
N SER A 252 -96.55 -89.24 -56.66
CA SER A 252 -95.79 -90.46 -56.95
C SER A 252 -96.55 -91.71 -56.48
N VAL A 253 -97.20 -91.63 -55.31
CA VAL A 253 -98.08 -92.70 -54.78
C VAL A 253 -99.31 -92.93 -55.67
N LYS A 254 -99.77 -91.93 -56.43
CA LYS A 254 -100.96 -92.03 -57.30
C LYS A 254 -100.66 -92.55 -58.71
N TYR A 255 -99.46 -92.34 -59.24
CA TYR A 255 -99.14 -92.51 -60.67
C TYR A 255 -98.04 -93.54 -60.95
N GLU A 256 -97.68 -94.39 -59.99
CA GLU A 256 -96.60 -95.37 -60.15
C GLU A 256 -96.89 -96.51 -61.15
N LEU A 257 -98.08 -96.58 -61.78
CA LEU A 257 -98.46 -97.64 -62.71
C LEU A 257 -99.24 -97.07 -63.92
N GLU A 258 -98.85 -97.49 -65.14
CA GLU A 258 -99.69 -97.65 -66.37
C GLU A 258 -99.44 -96.85 -67.69
N SER A 259 -98.34 -96.12 -67.94
CA SER A 259 -98.08 -95.62 -69.33
C SER A 259 -96.64 -95.17 -69.63
N ASN A 260 -96.23 -95.16 -70.92
CA ASN A 260 -94.98 -94.54 -71.40
C ASN A 260 -94.86 -93.06 -70.96
N ARG A 261 -95.97 -92.32 -70.86
CA ARG A 261 -95.98 -90.94 -70.31
C ARG A 261 -95.74 -90.90 -68.78
N GLY A 262 -96.09 -91.97 -68.07
CA GLY A 262 -95.85 -92.11 -66.63
C GLY A 262 -94.36 -92.28 -66.29
N GLN A 263 -93.57 -92.92 -67.16
CA GLN A 263 -92.13 -93.06 -66.97
C GLN A 263 -91.38 -91.72 -67.10
N GLU A 264 -91.80 -90.85 -68.04
CA GLU A 264 -91.26 -89.49 -68.16
C GLU A 264 -91.61 -88.62 -66.95
N LEU A 265 -92.86 -88.70 -66.47
CA LEU A 265 -93.30 -88.06 -65.23
C LEU A 265 -92.47 -88.56 -64.03
N ALA A 266 -92.31 -89.86 -63.86
CA ALA A 266 -91.49 -90.43 -62.78
C ALA A 266 -90.02 -89.94 -62.82
N SER A 267 -89.45 -89.76 -64.02
CA SER A 267 -88.10 -89.18 -64.21
C SER A 267 -88.03 -87.72 -63.75
N LEU A 268 -89.04 -86.90 -64.05
CA LEU A 268 -89.14 -85.52 -63.57
C LEU A 268 -89.33 -85.43 -62.06
N LEU A 269 -90.19 -86.28 -61.47
CA LEU A 269 -90.40 -86.36 -60.03
C LEU A 269 -89.09 -86.71 -59.29
N ARG A 270 -88.30 -87.65 -59.80
CA ARG A 270 -86.97 -87.98 -59.25
C ARG A 270 -86.00 -86.78 -59.28
N LYS A 271 -85.99 -85.99 -60.37
CA LYS A 271 -85.14 -84.78 -60.47
C LYS A 271 -85.54 -83.72 -59.43
N ILE A 272 -86.84 -83.47 -59.25
CA ILE A 272 -87.35 -82.53 -58.24
C ILE A 272 -86.95 -82.98 -56.83
N ARG A 273 -87.06 -84.29 -56.54
CA ARG A 273 -86.65 -84.86 -55.26
C ARG A 273 -85.15 -84.68 -54.97
N VAL A 274 -84.29 -84.89 -55.96
CA VAL A 274 -82.83 -84.65 -55.85
C VAL A 274 -82.53 -83.18 -55.59
N LEU A 275 -83.23 -82.25 -56.27
CA LEU A 275 -83.06 -80.82 -56.06
C LEU A 275 -83.50 -80.39 -54.65
N SER A 276 -84.60 -80.94 -54.13
CA SER A 276 -85.04 -80.69 -52.74
C SER A 276 -84.01 -81.17 -51.72
N ILE A 277 -83.43 -82.38 -51.87
CA ILE A 277 -82.40 -82.89 -50.95
C ILE A 277 -81.17 -81.95 -50.94
N ARG A 278 -80.77 -81.43 -52.10
CA ARG A 278 -79.66 -80.46 -52.20
C ARG A 278 -80.01 -79.09 -51.62
N ALA A 279 -81.28 -78.72 -51.61
CA ALA A 279 -81.75 -77.46 -51.05
C ALA A 279 -81.91 -77.48 -49.52
N LYS A 280 -82.03 -78.67 -48.88
CA LYS A 280 -82.20 -78.81 -47.42
C LYS A 280 -81.20 -78.08 -46.54
N PRO A 281 -79.89 -78.00 -46.84
CA PRO A 281 -78.93 -77.27 -46.00
C PRO A 281 -79.15 -75.75 -45.97
N TYR A 282 -80.06 -75.24 -46.81
CA TYR A 282 -80.33 -73.81 -46.96
C TYR A 282 -81.66 -73.37 -46.35
N LEU A 283 -82.41 -74.28 -45.70
CA LEU A 283 -83.59 -73.99 -44.88
C LEU A 283 -83.16 -73.62 -43.46
#